data_AF-A0A382FJT1-F1
#
_entry.id   AF-A0A382FJT1-F1
#
_cell.length_a   1.000
_cell.length_b   1.000
_cell.length_c   1.000
_cell.angle_alpha   90.00
_cell.angle_beta   90.00
_cell.angle_gamma   90.00
#
_symmetry.space_group_name_H-M   'P 1'
#
loop_
_entity.id
_entity.type
_entity.pdbx_description
1 polymer ?
#
loop_
_entity_poly.entity_id
_entity_poly.type
_entity_poly.pdbx_seq_one_letter_code
_entity_poly.pdbx_strand_id
1 'polypeptide(L)'
;MLTMRSSLRDLGVRLRMSRNRLLKLALANASKNKKGVEQIVDAFEPRQIALLSSTASPFKVFQMLMESQTQAPAKGGETASYDIIIEKGPTAFPAGPIVGEFQNAGFPAAIEKGKITIRKKHTAVAEGDVISAEVAAAITKLEIYPITVG
;
A
#
# COMPACT_ATOMS: atom_id res chain seq x y z
N MET A 1 0.87 5.62 -9.96
CA MET A 1 2.23 6.23 -9.88
C MET A 1 2.43 7.45 -10.80
N LEU A 2 1.93 7.48 -12.05
CA LEU A 2 2.03 8.69 -12.91
C LEU A 2 1.21 9.88 -12.37
N THR A 3 0.00 9.60 -11.86
CA THR A 3 -0.88 10.59 -11.23
C THR A 3 -0.22 11.25 -10.02
N MET A 4 0.35 10.44 -9.11
CA MET A 4 1.12 10.91 -7.96
C MET A 4 2.31 11.79 -8.36
N ARG A 5 3.06 11.40 -9.40
CA ARG A 5 4.18 12.22 -9.91
C ARG A 5 3.73 13.56 -10.50
N SER A 6 2.56 13.60 -11.14
CA SER A 6 1.97 14.84 -11.63
C SER A 6 1.59 15.76 -10.47
N SER A 7 0.84 15.24 -9.51
CA SER A 7 0.41 15.98 -8.31
C SER A 7 1.58 16.53 -7.52
N LEU A 8 2.66 15.75 -7.36
CA LEU A 8 3.89 16.20 -6.69
C LEU A 8 4.60 17.31 -7.49
N ARG A 9 4.62 17.23 -8.83
CA ARG A 9 5.25 18.24 -9.69
C ARG A 9 4.49 19.56 -9.66
N ASP A 10 3.16 19.52 -9.67
CA ASP A 10 2.30 20.70 -9.61
C ASP A 10 2.47 21.46 -8.28
N LEU A 11 2.90 20.76 -7.24
CA LEU A 11 3.20 21.30 -5.90
C LEU A 11 4.67 21.67 -5.70
N GLY A 12 5.51 21.57 -6.72
CA GLY A 12 6.93 21.93 -6.67
C GLY A 12 7.87 20.86 -6.09
N VAL A 13 7.38 19.64 -5.88
CA VAL A 13 8.18 18.49 -5.43
C VAL A 13 8.68 17.72 -6.66
N ARG A 14 10.00 17.66 -6.83
CA ARG A 14 10.64 16.85 -7.88
C ARG A 14 11.04 15.49 -7.31
N LEU A 15 10.46 14.43 -7.86
CA LEU A 15 10.84 13.05 -7.56
C LEU A 15 11.85 12.53 -8.61
N ARG A 16 13.01 12.04 -8.16
CA ARG A 16 14.02 11.40 -9.01
C ARG A 16 14.34 10.01 -8.48
N MET A 17 13.99 8.99 -9.26
CA MET A 17 14.45 7.61 -9.02
C MET A 17 15.69 7.33 -9.84
N SER A 18 16.69 6.69 -9.24
CA SER A 18 17.92 6.27 -9.91
C SER A 18 18.54 5.09 -9.15
N ARG A 19 19.51 4.40 -9.76
CA ARG A 19 20.21 3.29 -9.10
C ARG A 19 20.97 3.80 -7.87
N ASN A 20 20.93 3.05 -6.77
CA ASN A 20 21.56 3.42 -5.51
C ASN A 20 23.05 3.80 -5.69
N ARG A 21 23.78 3.04 -6.51
CA ARG A 21 25.19 3.33 -6.84
C ARG A 21 25.39 4.70 -7.50
N LEU A 22 24.52 5.09 -8.42
CA LEU A 22 24.60 6.38 -9.12
C LEU A 22 24.23 7.54 -8.19
N LEU A 23 23.24 7.35 -7.32
CA LEU A 23 22.85 8.34 -6.32
C LEU A 23 23.98 8.60 -5.33
N LYS A 24 24.63 7.55 -4.82
CA LYS A 24 25.78 7.70 -3.88
C LYS A 24 26.91 8.51 -4.51
N LEU A 25 27.25 8.23 -5.78
CA LEU A 25 28.27 8.99 -6.52
C LEU A 25 27.86 10.46 -6.72
N ALA A 26 26.60 10.72 -7.05
CA ALA A 26 26.10 12.08 -7.21
C ALA A 26 26.09 12.87 -5.90
N LEU A 27 25.71 12.24 -4.79
CA LEU A 27 25.70 12.85 -3.45
C LEU A 27 27.12 13.13 -2.95
N ALA A 28 28.08 12.22 -3.18
CA ALA A 28 29.49 12.43 -2.85
C ALA A 28 30.15 13.55 -3.68
N ASN A 29 29.69 13.78 -4.91
CA ASN A 29 30.13 14.94 -5.70
C ASN A 29 29.45 16.23 -5.24
N ALA A 30 28.18 16.15 -4.80
CA ALA A 30 27.44 17.30 -4.30
C ALA A 30 27.90 17.77 -2.91
N SER A 31 28.43 16.87 -2.07
CA SER A 31 28.92 17.19 -0.73
C SER A 31 30.08 18.18 -0.74
N LYS A 32 30.88 18.19 -1.82
CA LYS A 32 31.92 19.19 -2.07
C LYS A 32 31.39 20.63 -2.09
N ASN A 33 30.14 20.82 -2.52
CA ASN A 33 29.50 22.13 -2.65
C ASN A 33 28.42 22.39 -1.58
N LYS A 34 27.87 21.35 -0.95
CA LYS A 34 26.82 21.45 0.09
C LYS A 34 27.13 20.53 1.26
N LYS A 35 27.52 21.13 2.40
CA LYS A 35 27.75 20.41 3.66
C LYS A 35 26.44 19.76 4.16
N GLY A 36 26.54 18.52 4.65
CA GLY A 36 25.41 17.75 5.21
C GLY A 36 24.73 16.75 4.27
N VAL A 37 25.03 16.81 2.96
CA VAL A 37 24.45 15.89 1.96
C VAL A 37 25.01 14.46 2.08
N GLU A 38 26.20 14.30 2.65
CA GLU A 38 26.83 13.00 2.90
C GLU A 38 26.04 12.13 3.87
N GLN A 39 25.41 12.71 4.89
CA GLN A 39 24.62 11.97 5.88
C GLN A 39 23.39 11.29 5.27
N ILE A 40 22.94 11.76 4.10
CA ILE A 40 21.82 11.14 3.37
C ILE A 40 22.23 9.76 2.86
N VAL A 41 23.52 9.51 2.59
CA VAL A 41 24.04 8.22 2.10
C VAL A 41 23.87 7.11 3.14
N ASP A 42 23.90 7.46 4.43
CA ASP A 42 23.76 6.49 5.53
C ASP A 42 22.32 5.95 5.63
N ALA A 43 21.32 6.70 5.15
CA ALA A 43 19.94 6.27 5.08
C ALA A 43 19.62 5.37 3.87
N PHE A 44 20.62 5.02 3.03
CA PHE A 44 20.39 4.17 1.86
C PHE A 44 20.27 2.70 2.24
N GLU A 45 19.04 2.20 2.33
CA GLU A 45 18.75 0.77 2.42
C GLU A 45 18.99 0.03 1.08
N PRO A 46 19.18 -1.30 1.08
CA PRO A 46 19.24 -2.13 -0.12
C PRO A 46 17.86 -2.30 -0.81
N ARG A 47 17.09 -1.21 -0.89
CA ARG A 47 15.76 -1.13 -1.51
C ARG A 47 15.75 -0.07 -2.62
N GLN A 48 14.62 0.06 -3.31
CA GLN A 48 14.41 1.12 -4.29
C GLN A 48 14.28 2.47 -3.59
N ILE A 49 15.17 3.41 -3.92
CA ILE A 49 15.20 4.74 -3.30
C ILE A 49 14.77 5.79 -4.33
N ALA A 50 13.94 6.72 -3.88
CA ALA A 50 13.57 7.93 -4.62
C ALA A 50 14.04 9.16 -3.87
N LEU A 51 14.68 10.09 -4.58
CA LEU A 51 15.04 11.40 -4.04
C LEU A 51 13.87 12.36 -4.27
N LEU A 52 13.39 12.99 -3.20
CA LEU A 52 12.41 14.06 -3.24
C LEU A 52 13.13 15.39 -2.99
N SER A 53 13.00 16.32 -3.93
CA SER A 53 13.54 17.68 -3.81
C SER A 53 12.40 18.67 -3.89
N SER A 54 12.20 19.45 -2.82
CA SER A 54 11.16 20.47 -2.73
C SER A 54 11.72 21.74 -2.11
N THR A 55 11.09 22.86 -2.42
CA THR A 55 11.31 24.15 -1.72
C THR A 55 10.42 24.29 -0.49
N ALA A 56 9.43 23.40 -0.30
CA ALA A 56 8.51 23.41 0.82
C ALA A 56 9.12 22.77 2.09
N SER A 57 8.52 23.07 3.25
CA SER A 57 8.90 22.49 4.55
C SER A 57 8.79 20.95 4.51
N PRO A 58 9.76 20.21 5.11
CA PRO A 58 9.74 18.75 5.17
C PRO A 58 8.45 18.17 5.77
N PHE A 59 7.89 18.83 6.80
CA PHE A 59 6.63 18.40 7.42
C PHE A 59 5.45 18.47 6.45
N LYS A 60 5.41 19.51 5.62
CA LYS A 60 4.36 19.69 4.62
C LYS A 60 4.46 18.63 3.54
N VAL A 61 5.68 18.33 3.08
CA VAL A 61 5.92 17.25 2.11
C VAL A 61 5.56 15.88 2.71
N PHE A 62 5.89 15.62 3.97
CA PHE A 62 5.52 14.38 4.66
C PHE A 62 3.99 14.23 4.79
N GLN A 63 3.31 15.27 5.25
CA GLN A 63 1.84 15.27 5.37
C GLN A 63 1.18 15.05 4.00
N MET A 64 1.69 15.69 2.95
CA MET A 64 1.21 15.48 1.58
C MET A 64 1.41 14.05 1.08
N LEU A 65 2.56 13.43 1.39
CA LEU A 65 2.83 12.03 1.05
C LEU A 65 1.79 11.13 1.72
N MET A 66 1.53 11.35 3.01
CA MET A 66 0.51 10.61 3.77
C MET A 66 -0.90 10.80 3.20
N GLU A 67 -1.28 12.03 2.84
CA GLU A 67 -2.59 12.31 2.23
C GLU A 67 -2.75 11.72 0.83
N SER A 68 -1.64 11.60 0.08
CA SER A 68 -1.64 11.02 -1.27
C SER A 68 -1.61 9.49 -1.30
N GLN A 69 -1.51 8.84 -0.13
CA GLN A 69 -1.55 7.38 -0.03
C GLN A 69 -2.91 6.88 -0.51
N THR A 70 -2.88 5.98 -1.49
CA THR A 70 -4.08 5.33 -2.01
C THR A 70 -4.17 3.93 -1.43
N GLN A 71 -5.37 3.55 -1.00
CA GLN A 71 -5.61 2.16 -0.64
C GLN A 71 -5.62 1.31 -1.91
N ALA A 72 -4.83 0.25 -1.91
CA ALA A 72 -4.69 -0.68 -3.03
C ALA A 72 -5.15 -2.09 -2.60
N PRO A 73 -5.62 -2.90 -3.56
CA PRO A 73 -5.93 -4.30 -3.31
C PRO A 73 -4.66 -5.07 -2.97
N ALA A 74 -4.76 -5.98 -2.00
CA ALA A 74 -3.68 -6.91 -1.71
C ALA A 74 -3.42 -7.83 -2.90
N LYS A 75 -2.14 -8.03 -3.22
CA LYS A 75 -1.71 -9.13 -4.08
C LYS A 75 -1.33 -10.30 -3.19
N GLY A 76 -1.75 -11.51 -3.58
CA GLY A 76 -1.39 -12.72 -2.86
C GLY A 76 0.12 -12.84 -2.67
N GLY A 77 0.56 -13.10 -1.43
CA GLY A 77 1.96 -13.16 -1.02
C GLY A 77 2.50 -11.89 -0.35
N GLU A 78 1.70 -10.83 -0.22
CA GLU A 78 2.08 -9.62 0.51
C GLU A 78 1.80 -9.76 2.02
N THR A 79 2.62 -9.12 2.85
CA THR A 79 2.44 -9.10 4.31
C THR A 79 1.42 -8.04 4.70
N ALA A 80 0.42 -8.40 5.51
CA ALA A 80 -0.57 -7.46 6.01
C ALA A 80 0.09 -6.43 6.94
N SER A 81 -0.08 -5.13 6.64
CA SER A 81 0.45 -4.03 7.44
C SER A 81 -0.42 -3.69 8.66
N TYR A 82 -1.64 -4.24 8.73
CA TYR A 82 -2.58 -4.10 9.83
C TYR A 82 -3.58 -5.27 9.79
N ASP A 83 -4.33 -5.47 10.89
CA ASP A 83 -5.37 -6.50 10.98
C ASP A 83 -6.49 -6.28 9.95
N ILE A 84 -6.66 -7.23 9.04
CA ILE A 84 -7.72 -7.19 8.03
C ILE A 84 -8.99 -7.75 8.65
N ILE A 85 -9.83 -6.86 9.16
CA ILE A 85 -11.10 -7.20 9.79
C ILE A 85 -12.22 -7.10 8.77
N ILE A 86 -13.00 -8.16 8.64
CA ILE A 86 -14.23 -8.16 7.83
C ILE A 86 -15.43 -8.06 8.76
N GLU A 87 -16.25 -7.05 8.52
CA GLU A 87 -17.48 -6.81 9.28
C GLU A 87 -18.61 -7.75 8.85
N LYS A 88 -19.54 -8.02 9.78
CA LYS A 88 -20.74 -8.80 9.49
C LYS A 88 -21.68 -7.99 8.58
N GLY A 89 -22.25 -8.62 7.56
CA GLY A 89 -23.21 -7.94 6.72
C GLY A 89 -23.57 -8.66 5.42
N PRO A 90 -24.70 -8.29 4.80
CA PRO A 90 -25.06 -8.76 3.47
C PRO A 90 -24.12 -8.13 2.44
N THR A 91 -23.50 -8.94 1.62
CA THR A 91 -22.71 -8.47 0.47
C THR A 91 -23.64 -8.21 -0.72
N ALA A 92 -23.18 -7.42 -1.70
CA ALA A 92 -23.94 -7.15 -2.92
C ALA A 92 -23.99 -8.35 -3.90
N PHE A 93 -23.32 -9.46 -3.57
CA PHE A 93 -23.19 -10.59 -4.48
C PHE A 93 -24.39 -11.53 -4.42
N PRO A 94 -24.95 -11.92 -5.58
CA PRO A 94 -26.00 -12.94 -5.66
C PRO A 94 -25.45 -14.32 -5.26
N ALA A 95 -26.34 -15.23 -4.87
CA ALA A 95 -25.97 -16.61 -4.59
C ALA A 95 -25.33 -17.28 -5.83
N GLY A 96 -24.10 -17.77 -5.66
CA GLY A 96 -23.31 -18.35 -6.75
C GLY A 96 -22.06 -19.07 -6.23
N PRO A 97 -21.18 -19.56 -7.14
CA PRO A 97 -19.97 -20.31 -6.76
C PRO A 97 -18.99 -19.49 -5.90
N ILE A 98 -19.14 -18.15 -5.92
CA ILE A 98 -18.40 -17.20 -5.08
C ILE A 98 -18.54 -17.51 -3.58
N VAL A 99 -19.65 -18.12 -3.14
CA VAL A 99 -19.81 -18.58 -1.73
C VAL A 99 -18.73 -19.59 -1.36
N GLY A 100 -18.42 -20.51 -2.27
CA GLY A 100 -17.37 -21.52 -2.06
C GLY A 100 -15.99 -20.88 -2.03
N GLU A 101 -15.73 -19.85 -2.84
CA GLU A 101 -14.47 -19.09 -2.79
C GLU A 101 -14.29 -18.37 -1.45
N PHE A 102 -15.35 -17.75 -0.92
CA PHE A 102 -15.31 -17.13 0.41
C PHE A 102 -15.08 -18.17 1.51
N GLN A 103 -15.72 -19.33 1.43
CA GLN A 103 -15.52 -20.41 2.41
C GLN A 103 -14.12 -21.02 2.33
N ASN A 104 -13.58 -21.23 1.13
CA ASN A 104 -12.20 -21.70 0.91
C ASN A 104 -11.17 -20.71 1.46
N ALA A 105 -11.42 -19.42 1.28
CA ALA A 105 -10.60 -18.35 1.85
C ALA A 105 -10.80 -18.16 3.37
N GLY A 106 -11.57 -19.01 4.05
CA GLY A 106 -11.75 -18.99 5.51
C GLY A 106 -12.85 -18.05 6.02
N PHE A 107 -13.60 -17.40 5.13
CA PHE A 107 -14.66 -16.48 5.54
C PHE A 107 -15.93 -17.24 5.95
N PRO A 108 -16.56 -16.88 7.09
CA PRO A 108 -17.84 -17.44 7.51
C PRO A 108 -19.00 -16.83 6.70
N ALA A 109 -19.05 -17.15 5.39
CA ALA A 109 -20.07 -16.71 4.45
C ALA A 109 -21.20 -17.75 4.32
N ALA A 110 -22.45 -17.26 4.27
CA ALA A 110 -23.63 -18.08 4.06
C ALA A 110 -24.62 -17.39 3.13
N ILE A 111 -25.50 -18.17 2.50
CA ILE A 111 -26.57 -17.64 1.66
C ILE A 111 -27.74 -17.29 2.56
N GLU A 112 -28.12 -16.01 2.59
CA GLU A 112 -29.32 -15.52 3.27
C GLU A 112 -30.14 -14.69 2.29
N LYS A 113 -31.43 -15.03 2.14
CA LYS A 113 -32.37 -14.33 1.25
C LYS A 113 -31.86 -14.15 -0.20
N GLY A 114 -31.14 -15.15 -0.72
CA GLY A 114 -30.60 -15.14 -2.09
C GLY A 114 -29.33 -14.28 -2.28
N LYS A 115 -28.77 -13.72 -1.20
CA LYS A 115 -27.51 -12.96 -1.20
C LYS A 115 -26.46 -13.61 -0.30
N ILE A 116 -25.19 -13.39 -0.61
CA ILE A 116 -24.08 -13.86 0.23
C ILE A 116 -23.96 -12.92 1.44
N THR A 117 -24.05 -13.46 2.65
CA THR A 117 -23.96 -12.72 3.91
C THR A 117 -22.82 -13.26 4.75
N ILE A 118 -21.99 -12.38 5.28
CA ILE A 118 -20.94 -12.72 6.25
C ILE A 118 -21.58 -12.82 7.63
N ARG A 119 -21.60 -14.04 8.21
CA ARG A 119 -22.34 -14.35 9.43
C ARG A 119 -21.76 -13.68 10.67
N LYS A 120 -20.45 -13.53 10.73
CA LYS A 120 -19.73 -13.03 11.91
C LYS A 120 -18.55 -12.17 11.49
N LYS A 121 -18.23 -11.19 12.32
CA LYS A 121 -16.98 -10.44 12.23
C LYS A 121 -15.82 -11.43 12.31
N HIS A 122 -14.92 -11.40 11.33
CA HIS A 122 -13.81 -12.33 11.23
C HIS A 122 -12.55 -11.56 10.82
N THR A 123 -11.44 -11.84 11.52
CA THR A 123 -10.13 -11.34 11.14
C THR A 123 -9.56 -12.27 10.08
N ALA A 124 -9.49 -11.79 8.84
CA ALA A 124 -9.04 -12.56 7.68
C ALA A 124 -7.55 -12.88 7.76
N VAL A 125 -6.76 -11.87 8.14
CA VAL A 125 -5.30 -11.90 8.24
C VAL A 125 -4.93 -10.95 9.37
N ALA A 126 -4.08 -11.39 10.29
CA ALA A 126 -3.54 -10.54 11.34
C ALA A 126 -2.38 -9.68 10.82
N GLU A 127 -2.07 -8.60 11.51
CA GLU A 127 -0.87 -7.79 11.23
C GLU A 127 0.39 -8.67 11.23
N GLY A 128 1.17 -8.57 10.16
CA GLY A 128 2.41 -9.35 10.00
C GLY A 128 2.24 -10.72 9.33
N ASP A 129 1.01 -11.19 9.12
CA ASP A 129 0.76 -12.45 8.41
C ASP A 129 0.74 -12.27 6.88
N VAL A 130 1.07 -13.36 6.17
CA VAL A 130 1.08 -13.39 4.71
C VAL A 130 -0.34 -13.57 4.18
N ILE A 131 -0.78 -12.64 3.33
CA ILE A 131 -2.08 -12.70 2.68
C ILE A 131 -2.03 -13.77 1.58
N SER A 132 -2.81 -14.84 1.72
CA SER A 132 -2.92 -15.87 0.69
C SER A 132 -3.63 -15.34 -0.57
N ALA A 133 -3.38 -15.94 -1.74
CA ALA A 133 -3.98 -15.49 -2.99
C ALA A 133 -5.53 -15.59 -2.98
N GLU A 134 -6.08 -16.60 -2.31
CA GLU A 134 -7.52 -16.81 -2.16
C GLU A 134 -8.14 -15.73 -1.28
N VAL A 135 -7.48 -15.39 -0.17
CA VAL A 135 -7.90 -14.33 0.75
C VAL A 135 -7.81 -12.96 0.07
N ALA A 136 -6.74 -12.69 -0.66
CA ALA A 136 -6.58 -11.46 -1.45
C ALA A 136 -7.69 -11.27 -2.50
N ALA A 137 -8.05 -12.34 -3.22
CA ALA A 137 -9.12 -12.30 -4.22
C ALA A 137 -10.49 -12.02 -3.58
N ALA A 138 -10.78 -12.64 -2.44
CA ALA A 138 -12.02 -12.44 -1.69
C ALA A 138 -12.14 -11.02 -1.11
N ILE A 139 -11.07 -10.51 -0.48
CA ILE A 139 -11.04 -9.15 0.10
C ILE A 139 -11.17 -8.09 -1.01
N THR A 140 -10.52 -8.29 -2.16
CA THR A 140 -10.65 -7.40 -3.32
C THR A 140 -12.08 -7.34 -3.84
N LYS A 141 -12.79 -8.48 -3.87
CA LYS A 141 -14.21 -8.54 -4.24
C LYS A 141 -15.11 -7.84 -3.23
N LEU A 142 -14.73 -7.81 -1.95
CA LEU A 142 -15.45 -7.08 -0.91
C LEU A 142 -15.12 -5.57 -0.90
N GLU A 143 -14.33 -5.09 -1.87
CA GLU A 143 -13.86 -3.70 -1.96
C GLU A 143 -13.11 -3.24 -0.71
N ILE A 144 -12.52 -4.18 0.03
CA ILE A 144 -11.64 -3.89 1.16
C ILE A 144 -10.22 -3.77 0.60
N TYR A 145 -9.53 -2.67 0.91
CA TYR A 145 -8.21 -2.38 0.39
C TYR A 145 -7.18 -2.34 1.52
N PRO A 146 -6.64 -3.50 1.92
CA PRO A 146 -5.83 -3.63 3.13
C PRO A 146 -4.43 -3.02 3.01
N ILE A 147 -4.01 -2.57 1.82
CA ILE A 147 -2.64 -2.09 1.60
C ILE A 147 -2.66 -0.61 1.30
N THR A 148 -1.98 0.14 2.13
CA THR A 148 -1.73 1.56 1.90
C THR A 148 -0.54 1.68 0.95
N VAL A 149 -0.79 2.08 -0.31
CA VAL A 149 0.26 2.27 -1.32
C VAL A 149 0.45 3.75 -1.57
N GLY A 150 1.66 4.24 -1.27
CA GLY A 150 2.16 5.59 -1.56
C GLY A 150 3.67 5.59 -1.69
#